data_AF-A0A1W9U826-F1
#
_entry.id   AF-A0A1W9U826-F1
#
_cell.length_a   1.000
_cell.length_b   1.000
_cell.length_c   1.000
_cell.angle_alpha   90.00
_cell.angle_beta   90.00
_cell.angle_gamma   90.00
#
_symmetry.space_group_name_H-M   'P 1'
#
loop_
_entity.id
_entity.type
_entity.pdbx_description
1 polymer ?
#
loop_
_entity_poly.entity_id
_entity_poly.type
_entity_poly.pdbx_seq_one_letter_code
_entity_poly.pdbx_strand_id
1 'polypeptide(L)' 'MKGTLSSSFSDSNALKCRSKVINKGKQIIVSESKVYDVRGKSEKLVAKGIVTMMAVPAENIAKTKF' A
#
# COMPACT_ATOMS: atom_id res chain seq x y z
N MET A 1 -7.78 14.48 -2.21
CA MET A 1 -6.63 13.63 -2.59
C MET A 1 -7.03 12.16 -2.53
N LYS A 2 -7.24 11.50 -3.68
CA LYS A 2 -7.35 10.03 -3.80
C LYS A 2 -6.01 9.55 -4.34
N GLY A 3 -5.07 9.19 -3.47
CA GLY A 3 -3.80 8.63 -3.87
C GLY A 3 -3.95 7.13 -4.11
N THR A 4 -3.91 6.70 -5.36
CA THR A 4 -3.73 5.29 -5.71
C THR A 4 -2.23 5.11 -5.97
N LEU A 5 -1.51 4.41 -5.10
CA LEU A 5 -0.15 3.98 -5.39
C LEU A 5 -0.23 2.78 -6.33
N SER A 6 -0.10 3.01 -7.63
CA SER A 6 0.05 1.97 -8.64
C SER A 6 1.47 1.99 -9.16
N SER A 7 2.32 1.09 -8.67
CA SER A 7 3.62 0.80 -9.30
C SER A 7 3.38 -0.21 -10.44
N SER A 8 3.57 0.23 -11.68
CA SER A 8 3.46 -0.59 -12.88
C SER A 8 4.86 -0.90 -13.40
N PHE A 9 5.36 -2.11 -13.19
CA PHE A 9 6.63 -2.59 -13.76
C PHE A 9 6.34 -3.59 -14.89
N SER A 10 6.97 -3.40 -16.04
CA SER A 10 6.74 -4.11 -17.30
C SER A 10 7.85 -5.09 -17.64
N ASP A 11 8.20 -5.98 -16.71
CA ASP A 11 9.11 -7.09 -16.99
C ASP A 11 8.54 -8.40 -16.41
N SER A 12 8.82 -9.51 -17.10
CA SER A 12 8.02 -10.74 -17.22
C SER A 12 7.71 -11.57 -15.95
N ASN A 13 7.89 -11.03 -14.74
CA ASN A 13 7.30 -11.52 -13.49
C ASN A 13 7.20 -10.33 -12.53
N ALA A 14 5.98 -9.80 -12.35
CA ALA A 14 5.77 -8.62 -11.51
C ALA A 14 4.72 -8.89 -10.44
N LEU A 15 4.96 -8.37 -9.24
CA LEU A 15 3.91 -8.25 -8.21
C LEU A 15 3.27 -6.87 -8.32
N LYS A 16 1.95 -6.85 -8.53
CA LYS A 16 1.16 -5.63 -8.52
C LYS A 16 0.44 -5.50 -7.19
N CYS A 17 0.75 -4.45 -6.43
CA CYS A 17 -0.01 -4.11 -5.23
C CYS A 17 -1.10 -3.09 -5.59
N ARG A 18 -2.32 -3.34 -5.13
CA ARG A 18 -3.43 -2.38 -5.16
C ARG A 18 -3.89 -2.16 -3.73
N SER A 19 -3.78 -0.92 -3.27
CA SER A 19 -4.18 -0.55 -1.92
C SER A 19 -5.29 0.50 -1.93
N LYS A 20 -6.15 0.44 -0.92
CA LYS A 20 -7.26 1.38 -0.73
C LYS A 20 -7.36 1.75 0.75
N VAL A 21 -7.42 3.05 1.04
CA VAL A 21 -7.70 3.53 2.40
C VAL A 21 -9.16 3.20 2.75
N ILE A 22 -9.36 2.44 3.83
CA ILE A 22 -10.67 2.04 4.34
C ILE A 22 -11.10 2.86 5.56
N ASN A 23 -10.13 3.45 6.29
CA ASN A 23 -10.39 4.40 7.37
C ASN A 23 -9.45 5.60 7.25
N LYS A 24 -10.02 6.82 7.28
CA LYS A 24 -9.32 8.10 7.14
C LYS A 24 -9.32 8.91 8.44
N GLY A 25 -9.13 8.25 9.58
CA GLY A 25 -8.98 8.92 10.87
C GLY A 25 -7.87 9.97 10.83
N LYS A 26 -7.95 10.98 11.70
CA LYS A 26 -6.99 12.11 11.72
C LYS A 26 -5.58 11.66 12.09
N GLN A 27 -5.47 10.71 13.02
CA GLN A 27 -4.20 10.20 13.52
C GLN A 27 -3.95 8.75 13.07
N ILE A 28 -4.98 7.89 13.06
CA ILE A 28 -4.86 6.50 12.61
C ILE A 28 -5.53 6.35 11.23
N ILE A 29 -4.78 5.80 10.29
CA ILE A 29 -5.21 5.54 8.92
C ILE A 29 -5.15 4.03 8.69
N VAL A 30 -6.22 3.44 8.18
CA VAL A 30 -6.25 1.99 7.87
C VAL A 30 -6.44 1.82 6.37
N SER A 31 -5.63 0.96 5.76
CA SER A 31 -5.74 0.59 4.36
C SER A 31 -5.85 -0.92 4.18
N GLU A 32 -6.62 -1.35 3.19
CA GLU A 32 -6.55 -2.70 2.66
C GLU A 32 -5.58 -2.74 1.49
N SER A 33 -4.81 -3.83 1.37
CA SER A 33 -3.87 -4.07 0.28
C SER A 33 -4.10 -5.45 -0.32
N LYS A 34 -4.07 -5.54 -1.64
CA LYS A 34 -4.17 -6.78 -2.41
C LYS A 34 -2.95 -6.88 -3.32
N VAL A 35 -2.23 -7.99 -3.25
CA VAL A 35 -1.04 -8.25 -4.07
C VAL A 35 -1.39 -9.31 -5.11
N TYR A 36 -1.07 -9.02 -6.37
CA TYR A 36 -1.33 -9.87 -7.51
C TYR A 36 -0.02 -10.29 -8.17
N ASP A 37 0.15 -11.58 -8.45
CA ASP A 37 1.15 -12.09 -9.37
C ASP A 37 0.67 -11.85 -10.81
N VAL A 38 1.46 -11.13 -11.60
CA VAL A 38 1.13 -10.74 -12.97
C VAL A 38 1.99 -11.53 -13.95
N ARG A 39 1.34 -12.34 -14.79
CA ARG A 39 1.98 -13.14 -15.84
C ARG A 39 1.34 -12.84 -17.18
N GLY A 40 2.06 -12.11 -18.03
CA GLY A 40 1.53 -11.61 -19.30
C GLY A 40 0.27 -10.76 -19.09
N LYS A 41 -0.88 -11.24 -19.58
CA LYS A 41 -2.20 -10.58 -19.44
C LYS A 41 -3.03 -11.09 -18.25
N SER A 42 -2.50 -12.01 -17.44
CA SER A 42 -3.21 -12.59 -16.30
C SER A 42 -2.75 -11.98 -14.98
N GLU A 43 -3.69 -11.79 -14.05
CA GLU A 43 -3.42 -11.38 -12.67
C GLU A 43 -4.00 -12.45 -11.72
N LYS A 44 -3.18 -13.00 -10.82
CA LYS A 44 -3.61 -13.93 -9.75
C LYS A 44 -3.44 -13.27 -8.39
N LEU A 45 -4.49 -13.18 -7.58
CA LEU A 45 -4.38 -12.69 -6.20
C LEU A 45 -3.53 -13.67 -5.37
N VAL A 46 -2.45 -13.18 -4.78
CA VAL A 46 -1.51 -14.00 -3.98
C VAL A 46 -1.42 -13.58 -2.52
N ALA A 47 -1.77 -12.33 -2.18
CA ALA A 47 -1.82 -11.88 -0.80
C ALA A 47 -2.89 -10.81 -0.56
N LYS A 48 -3.38 -10.73 0.68
CA LYS A 48 -4.23 -9.65 1.17
C LYS A 48 -3.77 -9.24 2.56
N GLY A 49 -3.74 -7.93 2.82
CA GLY A 49 -3.32 -7.38 4.10
C GLY A 49 -4.15 -6.18 4.52
N ILE A 50 -4.23 -5.97 5.83
CA ILE A 50 -4.68 -4.72 6.45
C ILE A 50 -3.46 -4.04 7.02
N VAL A 51 -3.28 -2.76 6.70
CA VAL A 51 -2.16 -1.94 7.15
C VAL A 51 -2.71 -0.78 7.97
N THR A 52 -2.31 -0.72 9.23
CA THR A 52 -2.61 0.38 10.15
C THR A 52 -1.40 1.31 10.20
N MET A 53 -1.62 2.59 9.92
CA MET A 53 -0.60 3.63 9.90
C MET A 53 -0.99 4.75 10.86
N MET A 54 0.03 5.47 11.34
CA MET A 54 -0.17 6.70 12.11
C MET A 54 0.30 7.91 11.29
N ALA A 55 -0.52 8.95 11.23
CA ALA A 55 -0.10 10.26 10.73
C ALA A 55 0.72 10.96 11.83
N VAL A 56 2.00 11.14 11.56
CA VAL A 56 2.96 11.79 12.47
C VAL A 56 3.53 13.02 11.77
N PRO A 57 3.56 14.20 12.42
CA PRO A 57 4.26 15.37 11.89
C PRO A 57 5.71 15.03 11.56
N ALA A 58 6.22 15.46 10.40
CA ALA A 58 7.54 15.08 9.91
C ALA A 58 8.66 15.41 10.91
N GLU A 59 8.54 16.53 11.63
CA GLU A 59 9.46 16.95 12.70
C GLU A 59 9.58 15.96 13.87
N ASN A 60 8.57 15.10 14.07
CA ASN A 60 8.54 14.09 15.12
C ASN A 60 9.04 12.72 14.65
N ILE A 61 9.18 12.49 13.33
CA ILE A 61 9.67 11.21 12.78
C ILE A 61 11.17 11.03 13.05
N ALA A 62 11.97 12.10 12.94
CA ALA A 62 13.43 12.04 13.11
C ALA A 62 13.89 11.87 14.58
N LYS A 63 12.99 12.06 15.56
CA LYS A 63 13.31 11.95 17.00
C LYS A 63 13.08 10.55 17.55
N THR A 64 12.41 9.69 16.78
CA THR A 64 12.10 8.32 17.19
C THR A 64 13.30 7.43 16.88
N LYS A 65 14.21 7.27 17.85
CA LYS A 65 15.16 6.15 17.84
C LYS A 65 14.33 4.87 17.96
N PHE A 66 14.35 4.04 16.93
CA PHE A 66 13.88 2.65 17.01
C PHE A 66 14.87 1.83 17.85
#